data_AF-A0A832QZG9-F1
#
_entry.id   AF-A0A832QZG9-F1
#
_cell.length_a   1.000
_cell.length_b   1.000
_cell.length_c   1.000
_cell.angle_alpha   90.00
_cell.angle_beta   90.00
_cell.angle_gamma   90.00
#
_symmetry.space_group_name_H-M   'P 1'
#
loop_
_entity.id
_entity.type
_entity.pdbx_description
1 polymer ?
#
loop_
_entity_poly.entity_id
_entity_poly.type
_entity_poly.pdbx_seq_one_letter_code
_entity_poly.pdbx_strand_id
1 'polypeptide(L)' 'GLLGPPLPEAAPQESATLARISPDDRAARHWAAALAELSGRARAGRAVNLDPAALVMDMLLTLAQGRAETPGRG' A
#
# COMPACT_ATOMS: atom_id res chain seq x y z
N GLY A 1 1.90 8.27 -11.73
CA GLY A 1 2.28 9.68 -11.50
C GLY A 1 2.24 10.44 -12.82
N LEU A 2 2.62 11.72 -12.84
CA LEU A 2 2.63 12.56 -14.06
C LEU A 2 3.47 11.98 -15.22
N LEU A 3 4.46 11.14 -14.89
CA LEU A 3 5.35 10.50 -15.86
C LEU A 3 4.89 9.11 -16.32
N GLY A 4 3.69 8.66 -15.91
CA GLY A 4 3.26 7.27 -16.10
C GLY A 4 3.89 6.31 -15.07
N PRO A 5 3.66 4.99 -15.21
CA PRO A 5 4.33 3.98 -14.40
C PRO A 5 5.84 3.90 -14.76
N PRO A 6 6.73 3.64 -13.79
CA PRO A 6 8.15 3.43 -14.08
C PRO A 6 8.35 2.20 -14.98
N LEU A 7 9.30 2.30 -15.92
CA LEU A 7 9.71 1.19 -16.79
C LEU A 7 11.19 0.84 -16.54
N PRO A 8 11.57 -0.45 -16.54
CA PRO A 8 10.68 -1.61 -16.67
C PRO A 8 9.79 -1.80 -15.42
N GLU A 9 8.69 -2.52 -15.59
CA GLU A 9 7.84 -2.94 -14.48
C GLU A 9 8.65 -3.74 -13.45
N ALA A 10 8.34 -3.59 -12.16
CA ALA A 10 9.03 -4.33 -11.10
C ALA A 10 8.70 -5.82 -11.12
N ALA A 11 7.53 -6.18 -11.65
CA ALA A 11 7.08 -7.54 -11.87
C ALA A 11 6.24 -7.60 -13.16
N PRO A 12 6.15 -8.76 -13.84
CA PRO A 12 5.28 -8.90 -15.00
C PRO A 12 3.85 -8.46 -14.68
N GLN A 13 3.28 -7.60 -15.54
CA GLN A 13 1.89 -7.13 -15.45
C GLN A 13 1.59 -6.24 -14.23
N GLU A 14 2.62 -5.60 -13.65
CA GLU A 14 2.45 -4.68 -12.52
C GLU A 14 1.50 -3.53 -12.87
N SER A 15 1.69 -2.87 -14.02
CA SER A 15 0.88 -1.71 -14.41
C SER A 15 -0.57 -2.11 -14.65
N ALA A 16 -0.80 -3.26 -15.30
CA ALA A 16 -2.13 -3.79 -15.55
C ALA A 16 -2.86 -4.14 -14.24
N THR A 17 -2.13 -4.70 -13.27
CA THR A 17 -2.66 -4.99 -11.93
C THR A 17 -2.99 -3.71 -11.18
N LEU A 18 -2.09 -2.72 -11.19
CA LEU A 18 -2.30 -1.42 -10.55
C LEU A 18 -3.53 -0.71 -11.12
N ALA A 19 -3.72 -0.72 -12.43
CA ALA A 19 -4.90 -0.17 -13.10
C ALA A 19 -6.20 -0.87 -12.67
N ARG A 20 -6.17 -2.20 -12.48
CA ARG A 20 -7.33 -2.98 -12.04
C ARG A 20 -7.72 -2.70 -10.59
N ILE A 21 -6.75 -2.50 -9.70
CA ILE A 21 -7.01 -2.23 -8.27
C ILE A 21 -7.21 -0.73 -7.96
N SER A 22 -6.81 0.16 -8.87
CA SER A 22 -6.94 1.62 -8.75
C SER A 22 -7.68 2.21 -9.97
N PRO A 23 -8.96 1.90 -10.18
CA PRO A 23 -9.70 2.30 -11.38
C PRO A 23 -10.01 3.80 -11.45
N ASP A 24 -9.96 4.51 -10.31
CA ASP A 24 -10.25 5.93 -10.20
C ASP A 24 -9.28 6.64 -9.24
N ASP A 25 -9.31 7.97 -9.26
CA ASP A 25 -8.45 8.83 -8.44
C ASP A 25 -8.60 8.58 -6.93
N ARG A 26 -9.81 8.22 -6.48
CA ARG A 26 -10.08 7.94 -5.07
C ARG A 26 -9.40 6.64 -4.64
N ALA A 27 -9.53 5.59 -5.44
CA ALA A 27 -8.86 4.32 -5.22
C ALA A 27 -7.34 4.48 -5.27
N ALA A 28 -6.80 5.21 -6.25
CA ALA A 28 -5.37 5.50 -6.33
C ALA A 28 -4.85 6.24 -5.08
N ARG A 29 -5.59 7.23 -4.57
CA ARG A 29 -5.24 7.95 -3.33
C ARG A 29 -5.30 7.05 -2.10
N HIS A 30 -6.28 6.14 -2.04
CA HIS A 30 -6.38 5.15 -0.96
C HIS A 30 -5.12 4.27 -0.89
N TRP A 31 -4.70 3.70 -2.03
CA TRP A 31 -3.48 2.90 -2.11
C TRP A 31 -2.22 3.70 -1.78
N ALA A 32 -2.12 4.95 -2.26
CA ALA A 32 -0.99 5.82 -1.94
C ALA A 32 -0.90 6.13 -0.44
N ALA A 33 -2.03 6.38 0.22
CA ALA A 33 -2.08 6.63 1.66
C ALA A 33 -1.69 5.38 2.46
N ALA A 34 -2.24 4.21 2.08
CA ALA A 34 -1.89 2.94 2.71
C ALA A 34 -0.39 2.65 2.59
N LEU A 35 0.20 2.83 1.41
CA LEU A 35 1.63 2.63 1.19
C LEU A 35 2.49 3.57 2.05
N ALA A 36 2.11 4.86 2.17
CA ALA A 36 2.84 5.83 2.97
C ALA A 36 2.84 5.44 4.47
N GLU A 37 1.69 5.02 4.99
CA GLU A 37 1.54 4.57 6.38
C GLU A 37 2.38 3.30 6.65
N LEU A 38 2.23 2.28 5.81
CA LEU A 38 2.95 1.01 5.93
C LEU A 38 4.46 1.19 5.82
N SER A 39 4.92 2.06 4.90
CA SER A 39 6.34 2.40 4.77
C SER A 39 6.87 3.12 6.01
N GLY A 40 6.05 3.93 6.68
CA GLY A 40 6.40 4.55 7.96
C GLY A 40 6.58 3.50 9.05
N ARG A 41 5.61 2.59 9.19
CA ARG A 41 5.67 1.46 10.14
C ARG A 41 6.89 0.56 9.90
N ALA A 42 7.18 0.22 8.65
CA ALA A 42 8.33 -0.62 8.30
C ALA A 42 9.67 0.03 8.73
N ARG A 43 9.82 1.34 8.53
CA ARG A 43 11.02 2.08 8.98
C ARG A 43 11.16 2.07 10.50
N ALA A 44 10.05 2.29 11.22
CA ALA A 44 10.03 2.25 12.68
C ALA A 44 10.34 0.84 13.22
N GLY A 45 9.72 -0.20 12.63
CA GLY A 45 9.93 -1.60 13.01
C GLY A 45 11.37 -2.07 12.81
N ARG A 46 11.99 -1.66 11.69
CA ARG A 46 13.43 -1.90 11.46
C ARG A 46 14.31 -1.22 12.51
N ALA A 47 13.94 -0.03 12.99
CA ALA A 47 14.69 0.70 14.00
C ALA A 47 14.67 0.03 15.39
N VAL A 48 13.69 -0.85 15.65
CA VAL A 48 13.53 -1.57 16.92
C VAL A 48 13.79 -3.09 16.81
N ASN A 49 14.46 -3.54 15.74
CA ASN A 49 14.89 -4.92 15.53
C ASN A 49 13.76 -5.95 15.40
N LEU A 50 12.63 -5.57 14.77
CA LEU A 50 11.58 -6.52 14.39
C LEU A 50 11.99 -7.39 13.21
N ASP A 51 11.48 -8.62 13.20
CA ASP A 51 11.64 -9.55 12.08
C ASP A 51 10.99 -9.00 10.79
N PRO A 52 11.73 -8.91 9.67
CA PRO A 52 11.19 -8.38 8.42
C PRO A 52 10.02 -9.19 7.85
N ALA A 53 9.97 -10.51 8.03
CA ALA A 53 8.89 -11.34 7.49
C ALA A 53 7.58 -11.11 8.26
N ALA A 54 7.67 -10.99 9.59
CA ALA A 54 6.53 -10.63 10.44
C ALA A 54 5.97 -9.24 10.07
N LEU A 55 6.83 -8.26 9.81
CA LEU A 55 6.41 -6.94 9.34
C LEU A 55 5.70 -7.00 7.99
N VAL A 56 6.22 -7.76 7.03
CA VAL A 56 5.57 -7.94 5.72
C VAL A 56 4.20 -8.60 5.87
N MET A 57 4.09 -9.64 6.69
CA MET A 57 2.80 -10.31 6.94
C MET A 57 1.77 -9.34 7.56
N ASP A 58 2.16 -8.55 8.57
CA ASP A 58 1.29 -7.53 9.17
C ASP A 58 0.81 -6.49 8.13
N MET A 59 1.72 -6.05 7.25
CA MET A 59 1.37 -5.12 6.18
C MET A 59 0.36 -5.72 5.20
N LEU A 60 0.53 -6.97 4.79
CA LEU A 60 -0.39 -7.68 3.90
C LEU A 60 -1.77 -7.86 4.54
N LEU A 61 -1.81 -8.26 5.82
CA LEU A 61 -3.05 -8.39 6.58
C LEU A 61 -3.76 -7.04 6.68
N THR A 62 -3.03 -5.95 6.98
CA THR A 62 -3.62 -4.61 7.04
C THR A 62 -4.26 -4.19 5.72
N LEU A 63 -3.61 -4.48 4.58
CA LEU A 63 -4.16 -4.19 3.25
C LEU A 63 -5.40 -5.03 2.95
N ALA A 64 -5.39 -6.32 3.30
CA ALA A 64 -6.51 -7.25 3.06
C ALA A 64 -7.76 -6.89 3.88
N GLN A 65 -7.59 -6.33 5.09
CA GLN A 65 -8.71 -5.86 5.91
C GLN A 65 -9.38 -4.60 5.33
N GLY A 66 -8.83 -4.01 4.26
CA GLY A 66 -9.43 -2.94 3.48
C GLY A 66 -10.03 -1.87 4.37
N ARG A 67 -9.18 -1.07 5.02
CA ARG A 67 -9.51 -0.08 6.06
C ARG A 67 -10.95 0.40 5.92
N ALA A 68 -11.87 -0.24 6.65
CA ALA A 68 -13.26 0.16 6.70
C ALA A 68 -13.24 1.59 7.27
N GLU A 69 -13.56 2.58 6.44
CA GLU A 69 -13.81 3.93 6.92
C GLU A 69 -14.86 3.80 8.02
N THR A 70 -14.45 4.03 9.26
CA THR A 70 -15.40 4.14 10.36
C THR A 70 -16.20 5.39 10.06
N PRO A 71 -17.52 5.31 9.78
CA PRO A 71 -18.31 6.51 9.56
C PRO A 71 -18.20 7.37 10.82
N GLY A 72 -17.95 8.66 10.62
CA GLY A 72 -17.80 9.62 11.70
C GLY A 72 -18.94 9.49 12.71
N ARG A 73 -18.56 9.37 13.99
CA ARG A 73 -19.49 9.52 15.10
C ARG A 73 -19.92 11.00 15.13
N GLY A 74 -21.16 11.25 14.73
CA GLY A 74 -21.89 12.47 15.07
C GLY A 74 -22.18 12.56 16.57
#